data_AF-A0A8X6VWH6-F1
#
_entry.id   AF-A0A8X6VWH6-F1
#
_cell.length_a   1.000
_cell.length_b   1.000
_cell.length_c   1.000
_cell.angle_alpha   90.00
_cell.angle_beta   90.00
_cell.angle_gamma   90.00
#
_symmetry.space_group_name_H-M   'P 1'
#
loop_
_entity.id
_entity.type
_entity.pdbx_description
1 polymer ?
#
loop_
_entity_poly.entity_id
_entity_poly.type
_entity_poly.pdbx_seq_one_letter_code
_entity_poly.pdbx_strand_id
1 'polypeptide(L)'
;MRETLTGQRYVDDILRPFLNGLPGAIFQQDNARPHTARVAQGFLRHFQTLPWPARSPNLSHVEHVWDQLERQMPSCHSVHDL
;
A
#
# COMPACT_ATOMS: atom_id res chain seq x y z
N MET A 1 -4.11 -18.29 8.46
CA MET A 1 -5.32 -17.56 8.01
C MET A 1 -4.87 -16.31 7.29
N ARG A 2 -5.28 -16.07 6.04
CA ARG A 2 -5.15 -14.76 5.39
C ARG A 2 -6.34 -13.91 5.86
N GLU A 3 -6.12 -13.04 6.83
CA GLU A 3 -7.18 -12.11 7.24
C GLU A 3 -7.34 -11.01 6.19
N THR A 4 -8.58 -10.65 5.85
CA THR A 4 -8.86 -9.59 4.88
C THR A 4 -8.67 -8.21 5.52
N LEU A 5 -7.91 -7.33 4.87
CA LEU A 5 -7.77 -5.94 5.28
C LEU A 5 -9.10 -5.20 5.06
N THR A 6 -9.78 -4.85 6.15
CA THR A 6 -10.99 -4.02 6.12
C THR A 6 -10.61 -2.54 6.17
N GLY A 7 -11.54 -1.65 5.83
CA GLY A 7 -11.30 -0.20 5.96
C GLY A 7 -10.95 0.22 7.39
N GLN A 8 -11.56 -0.41 8.41
CA GLN A 8 -11.26 -0.12 9.81
C GLN A 8 -9.83 -0.53 10.18
N ARG A 9 -9.45 -1.77 9.82
CA ARG A 9 -8.08 -2.27 10.04
C ARG A 9 -7.04 -1.46 9.27
N TYR A 10 -7.38 -1.01 8.07
CA TYR A 10 -6.52 -0.11 7.33
C TYR A 10 -6.24 1.19 8.12
N VAL A 11 -7.25 1.76 8.77
CA VAL A 11 -7.04 2.94 9.61
C VAL A 11 -6.20 2.61 10.84
N ASP A 12 -6.56 1.56 11.59
CA ASP A 12 -5.97 1.31 12.90
C ASP A 12 -4.58 0.66 12.82
N ASP A 13 -4.40 -0.29 11.92
CA ASP A 13 -3.17 -1.08 11.79
C ASP A 13 -2.14 -0.36 10.90
N ILE A 14 -2.60 0.47 9.94
CA ILE A 14 -1.73 1.12 8.93
C ILE A 14 -1.73 2.64 9.09
N LEU A 15 -2.84 3.34 8.83
CA LEU A 15 -2.79 4.79 8.69
C LEU A 15 -2.39 5.52 9.99
N ARG A 16 -3.02 5.19 11.13
CA ARG A 16 -2.77 5.84 12.41
C ARG A 16 -1.31 5.74 12.88
N PRO A 17 -0.69 4.56 12.96
CA PRO A 17 0.67 4.45 13.48
C PRO A 17 1.70 5.18 12.61
N PHE A 18 1.49 5.27 11.29
CA PHE A 18 2.45 5.91 10.38
C PHE A 18 2.19 7.42 10.21
N LEU A 19 0.97 7.83 9.90
CA LEU A 19 0.71 9.22 9.51
C LEU A 19 0.72 10.19 10.70
N ASN A 20 0.35 9.73 11.90
CA ASN A 20 0.45 10.57 13.09
C ASN A 20 1.89 10.98 13.43
N GLY A 21 2.89 10.18 13.00
CA GLY A 21 4.31 10.47 13.17
C GLY A 21 4.91 11.35 12.07
N LEU A 22 4.14 11.71 11.04
CA LEU A 22 4.62 12.40 9.84
C LEU A 22 3.79 13.66 9.54
N PRO A 23 3.80 14.67 10.43
CA PRO A 23 3.06 15.90 10.23
C PRO A 23 3.55 16.63 8.97
N GLY A 24 2.62 17.04 8.10
CA GLY A 24 2.92 17.75 6.86
C GLY A 24 3.36 16.87 5.68
N ALA A 25 3.39 15.54 5.85
CA ALA A 25 3.67 14.64 4.74
C ALA A 25 2.51 14.58 3.73
N ILE A 26 2.87 14.33 2.47
CA ILE A 26 1.91 14.02 1.40
C ILE A 26 1.83 12.51 1.30
N PHE A 27 0.65 11.95 1.59
CA PHE A 27 0.40 10.53 1.53
C PHE A 27 -0.08 10.09 0.14
N GLN A 28 0.51 9.04 -0.41
CA GLN A 28 0.09 8.41 -1.66
C GLN A 28 -0.49 7.02 -1.36
N GLN A 29 -1.68 6.74 -1.89
CA GLN A 29 -2.30 5.41 -1.88
C GLN A 29 -3.02 5.18 -3.21
N ASP A 30 -3.27 3.91 -3.54
CA ASP A 30 -4.15 3.58 -4.66
C ASP A 30 -5.64 3.64 -4.25
N ASN A 31 -6.54 3.31 -5.18
CA ASN A 31 -7.99 3.34 -4.96
C ASN A 31 -8.55 1.97 -4.52
N ALA A 32 -7.78 1.12 -3.84
CA ALA A 32 -8.29 -0.15 -3.34
C ALA A 32 -9.50 0.04 -2.40
N ARG A 33 -10.35 -0.99 -2.26
CA ARG A 33 -11.61 -0.90 -1.49
C ARG A 33 -11.43 -0.46 -0.03
N PRO A 34 -10.42 -0.95 0.72
CA PRO A 34 -10.20 -0.49 2.09
C PRO A 34 -9.77 0.98 2.16
N HIS A 35 -9.03 1.45 1.15
CA HIS A 35 -8.48 2.81 1.07
C HIS A 35 -9.54 3.85 0.72
N THR A 36 -10.56 3.45 -0.03
CA THR A 36 -11.72 4.27 -0.41
C THR A 36 -12.91 4.12 0.54
N ALA A 37 -12.80 3.27 1.56
CA ALA A 37 -13.83 3.11 2.58
C ALA A 37 -14.06 4.43 3.34
N ARG A 38 -15.31 4.69 3.74
CA ARG A 38 -15.70 5.93 4.42
C ARG A 38 -14.85 6.23 5.67
N VAL A 39 -14.48 5.20 6.43
CA VAL A 39 -13.64 5.36 7.62
C VAL A 39 -12.21 5.80 7.27
N ALA A 40 -11.62 5.22 6.22
CA ALA A 40 -10.29 5.58 5.75
C ALA A 40 -10.26 7.00 5.17
N GLN A 41 -11.21 7.32 4.29
CA GLN A 41 -11.37 8.68 3.77
C GLN A 41 -11.64 9.69 4.89
N GLY A 42 -12.46 9.31 5.87
CA GLY A 42 -12.75 10.13 7.04
C GLY A 42 -11.50 10.52 7.83
N PHE A 43 -10.57 9.58 8.02
CA PHE A 43 -9.28 9.79 8.66
C PHE A 43 -8.35 10.66 7.79
N LEU A 44 -8.25 10.34 6.50
CA LEU A 44 -7.34 11.00 5.57
C LEU A 44 -7.72 12.46 5.26
N ARG A 45 -8.93 12.92 5.58
CA ARG A 45 -9.33 14.34 5.44
C ARG A 45 -8.41 15.33 6.19
N HIS A 46 -7.69 14.86 7.20
CA HIS A 46 -6.75 15.67 7.98
C HIS A 46 -5.31 15.65 7.42
N PHE A 47 -5.07 14.89 6.36
CA PHE A 47 -3.76 14.71 5.76
C PHE A 47 -3.79 15.14 4.29
N GLN A 48 -2.63 15.53 3.77
CA GLN A 48 -2.52 15.81 2.34
C GLN A 48 -2.38 14.47 1.60
N THR A 49 -3.25 14.21 0.62
CA THR A 49 -3.19 13.00 -0.20
C THR A 49 -2.95 13.31 -1.66
N LEU A 50 -2.07 12.55 -2.32
CA LEU A 50 -1.87 12.66 -3.77
C LEU A 50 -3.05 12.02 -4.51
N PRO A 51 -3.70 12.70 -5.48
CA PRO A 51 -4.72 12.06 -6.31
C PRO A 51 -4.11 10.92 -7.13
N TRP A 52 -4.79 9.77 -7.13
CA TRP A 52 -4.34 8.57 -7.83
C TRP A 52 -5.23 8.23 -9.03
N PRO A 53 -4.71 8.19 -10.27
CA PRO A 53 -5.49 7.76 -11.42
C PRO A 53 -5.80 6.26 -11.36
N ALA A 54 -6.96 5.87 -11.90
CA ALA A 54 -7.38 4.48 -11.94
C ALA A 54 -6.49 3.66 -12.88
N ARG A 55 -6.15 2.43 -12.47
CA ARG A 55 -5.36 1.46 -13.26
C ARG A 55 -3.98 1.98 -13.67
N SER A 56 -3.31 2.70 -12.78
CA SER A 56 -1.96 3.23 -13.02
C SER A 56 -0.92 2.64 -12.06
N PRO A 57 -0.69 1.32 -12.08
CA PRO A 57 0.30 0.68 -11.21
C PRO A 57 1.73 1.19 -11.50
N ASN A 58 2.00 1.55 -12.75
CA ASN A 58 3.28 2.10 -13.21
C ASN A 58 3.67 3.44 -12.58
N LEU A 59 2.72 4.16 -11.98
CA LEU A 59 3.01 5.42 -11.29
C LEU A 59 3.46 5.20 -9.84
N SER A 60 3.28 3.99 -9.30
CA SER A 60 3.55 3.72 -7.89
C SER A 60 5.02 3.38 -7.67
N HIS A 61 5.69 4.22 -6.89
CA HIS A 61 7.06 3.95 -6.44
C HIS A 61 7.16 2.61 -5.69
N VAL A 62 6.11 2.21 -4.98
CA VAL A 62 6.04 0.92 -4.25
C VAL A 62 6.06 -0.26 -5.21
N GLU A 63 5.32 -0.20 -6.32
CA GLU A 63 5.33 -1.27 -7.35
C GLU A 63 6.70 -1.41 -8.00
N HIS A 64 7.40 -0.29 -8.23
CA HIS A 64 8.75 -0.33 -8.78
C HIS A 64 9.74 -0.98 -7.79
N VAL A 65 9.65 -0.67 -6.50
CA VAL A 65 10.47 -1.31 -5.47
C VAL A 65 10.16 -2.80 -5.36
N TRP A 66 8.89 -3.20 -5.43
CA TRP A 66 8.52 -4.61 -5.45
C TRP A 66 9.10 -5.36 -6.66
N ASP A 67 9.02 -4.82 -7.87
CA ASP A 67 9.63 -5.42 -9.07
C ASP A 67 11.15 -5.60 -8.91
N GLN A 68 11.84 -4.62 -8.33
CA GLN A 68 13.27 -4.76 -8.03
C GLN A 68 13.55 -5.87 -7.00
N LEU A 69 12.76 -5.93 -5.93
CA LEU A 69 12.89 -6.97 -4.91
C LEU A 69 12.62 -8.36 -5.49
N GLU A 70 11.57 -8.52 -6.30
CA GLU A 70 11.24 -9.78 -6.97
C GLU A 70 12.37 -10.27 -7.89
N ARG A 71 13.03 -9.37 -8.62
CA ARG A 71 14.18 -9.71 -9.47
C ARG A 71 15.43 -10.12 -8.69
N GLN A 72 15.58 -9.61 -7.46
CA GLN A 72 16.71 -9.94 -6.58
C GLN A 72 16.48 -11.22 -5.77
N MET A 73 15.22 -11.66 -5.65
CA MET A 73 14.93 -12.95 -5.02
C MET A 73 15.45 -14.08 -5.92
N PRO A 74 16.27 -15.02 -5.39
CA PRO A 74 16.64 -16.21 -6.13
C PRO A 74 15.37 -16.94 -6.55
N SER A 75 15.26 -17.27 -7.83
CA SER A 75 14.20 -18.16 -8.27
C SER A 75 14.35 -19.49 -7.54
N CYS A 76 13.31 -19.92 -6.84
CA CYS A 76 13.25 -21.28 -6.29
C CYS A 76 13.07 -22.28 -7.45
N HIS A 77 14.01 -22.35 -8.39
CA HIS A 77 14.21 -23.55 -9.20
C HIS A 77 15.04 -24.50 -8.34
N SER A 78 14.33 -25.35 -7.60
CA SER A 78 14.93 -26.52 -6.98
C SER A 78 15.67 -27.30 -8.06
N VAL A 79 16.94 -27.55 -7.78
CA VAL A 79 17.80 -28.56 -8.40
C VAL A 79 17.02 -29.86 -8.63
N HIS A 80 16.60 -30.08 -9.87
CA HIS A 80 16.41 -31.41 -10.41
C HIS A 80 16.91 -31.39 -11.85
N ASP A 81 18.22 -31.58 -11.99
CA ASP A 81 18.79 -32.32 -13.10
C ASP A 81 19.98 -33.12 -12.53
N LEU A 82 19.80 -34.44 -12.51
CA LEU A 82 20.86 -35.44 -12.40
C LEU A 82 21.49 -35.63 -13.78
#